data_AF-A0A3L7J401-F1
#
_entry.id   AF-A0A3L7J401-F1
#
_cell.length_a   1.000
_cell.length_b   1.000
_cell.length_c   1.000
_cell.angle_alpha   90.00
_cell.angle_beta   90.00
_cell.angle_gamma   90.00
#
_symmetry.space_group_name_H-M   'P 1'
#
loop_
_entity.id
_entity.type
_entity.pdbx_description
1 polymer ?
#
loop_
_entity_poly.entity_id
_entity_poly.type
_entity_poly.pdbx_seq_one_letter_code
_entity_poly.pdbx_strand_id
1 'polypeptide(L)'
;MDVCVSIIVVTRNADFFQAGASVICDLQNALFDEVTIDSDWDVPLPAMPPPGPHYLKARDRAMRFIKGGEDRISLHVVQAPSLPNAVDRLASVQRNRDVHHVGMAYVDYSGPYHAERSIAEIDRDLRDFYAALRERHVTAFETPSSTAVFQPQQPLPYQVHPMNFIRCVLPSDPDILRAQLLCLWMDFYELSLVNRRIRAGDRAKPTSALADLIGNFLDERTDRRWTLQYYTGSLVSSLISAFETLAEERGVPVLRGPSEHSLACGAMANWQLYEMPSVTIITSGMIDEFRGTLANLCEARARGFVICAEQKPAQWYAFQSTITPENDSREMLRA
;
A
#
# COMPACT_ATOMS: atom_id res chain seq x y z
N MET A 1 22.38 4.48 9.21
CA MET A 1 22.21 4.61 7.75
C MET A 1 21.14 5.65 7.64
N ASP A 2 21.50 6.88 7.32
CA ASP A 2 20.59 8.02 7.41
C ASP A 2 19.66 7.95 6.20
N VAL A 3 18.50 7.31 6.41
CA VAL A 3 17.49 7.15 5.36
C VAL A 3 16.74 8.48 5.28
N CYS A 4 16.85 9.15 4.13
CA CYS A 4 16.05 10.32 3.83
C CYS A 4 14.85 9.90 2.97
N VAL A 5 13.65 10.09 3.50
CA VAL A 5 12.40 9.76 2.81
C VAL A 5 11.72 11.06 2.36
N SER A 6 11.33 11.11 1.10
CA SER A 6 10.57 12.23 0.55
C SER A 6 9.07 11.96 0.55
N ILE A 7 8.29 12.88 1.08
CA ILE A 7 6.84 12.95 0.85
C ILE A 7 6.60 14.00 -0.24
N ILE A 8 5.86 13.63 -1.27
CA ILE A 8 5.49 14.53 -2.35
C ILE A 8 4.03 14.89 -2.21
N VAL A 9 3.73 16.18 -2.21
CA VAL A 9 2.37 16.69 -2.19
C VAL A 9 2.10 17.40 -3.52
N VAL A 10 1.46 16.70 -4.44
CA VAL A 10 1.05 17.25 -5.73
C VAL A 10 -0.30 17.92 -5.55
N THR A 11 -0.30 19.23 -5.35
CA THR A 11 -1.51 19.99 -5.09
C THR A 11 -1.38 21.46 -5.48
N ARG A 12 -2.51 22.08 -5.82
CA ARG A 12 -2.68 23.53 -5.96
C ARG A 12 -3.50 24.14 -4.82
N ASN A 13 -3.90 23.30 -3.85
CA ASN A 13 -4.70 23.68 -2.71
C ASN A 13 -3.78 23.87 -1.48
N ALA A 14 -3.65 25.13 -1.05
CA ALA A 14 -2.82 25.49 0.10
C ALA A 14 -3.32 24.83 1.40
N ASP A 15 -4.64 24.70 1.59
CA ASP A 15 -5.23 24.10 2.80
C ASP A 15 -4.89 22.61 2.87
N PHE A 16 -4.90 21.91 1.72
CA PHE A 16 -4.52 20.49 1.65
C PHE A 16 -3.05 20.29 2.06
N PHE A 17 -2.16 21.14 1.56
CA PHE A 17 -0.75 21.09 1.93
C PHE A 17 -0.50 21.47 3.38
N GLN A 18 -1.17 22.52 3.88
CA GLN A 18 -1.05 22.95 5.26
C GLN A 18 -1.54 21.87 6.23
N ALA A 19 -2.61 21.16 5.88
CA ALA A 19 -3.08 20.00 6.64
C ALA A 19 -2.01 18.90 6.70
N GLY A 20 -1.39 18.55 5.56
CA GLY A 20 -0.30 17.57 5.52
C GLY A 20 0.93 18.00 6.31
N ALA A 21 1.39 19.24 6.14
CA ALA A 21 2.52 19.79 6.87
C ALA A 21 2.29 19.78 8.40
N SER A 22 1.08 20.10 8.84
CA SER A 22 0.74 20.06 10.27
C SER A 22 0.88 18.66 10.88
N VAL A 23 0.50 17.62 10.13
CA VAL A 23 0.61 16.24 10.57
C VAL A 23 2.07 15.86 10.76
N ILE A 24 2.94 16.28 9.85
CA ILE A 24 4.38 16.05 9.93
C ILE A 24 4.99 16.78 11.12
N CYS A 25 4.63 18.04 11.35
CA CYS A 25 5.11 18.81 12.50
C CYS A 25 4.68 18.19 13.83
N ASP A 26 3.45 17.67 13.93
CA ASP A 26 2.96 16.99 15.14
C ASP A 26 3.75 15.69 15.46
N LEU A 27 4.37 15.06 14.45
CA LEU A 27 5.19 13.85 14.62
C LEU A 27 6.71 14.13 14.73
N GLN A 28 7.15 15.37 14.47
CA GLN A 28 8.56 15.73 14.32
C GLN A 28 9.47 15.21 15.43
N ASN A 29 9.12 15.52 16.69
CA ASN A 29 9.96 15.13 17.82
C ASN A 29 10.00 13.61 18.04
N ALA A 30 8.93 12.90 17.67
CA ALA A 30 8.80 11.47 17.91
C ALA A 30 9.52 10.62 16.86
N LEU A 31 9.50 11.02 15.59
CA LEU A 31 9.88 10.16 14.47
C LEU A 31 11.03 10.69 13.61
N PHE A 32 11.20 12.02 13.52
CA PHE A 32 12.08 12.63 12.52
C PHE A 32 13.35 13.21 13.13
N ASP A 33 14.51 12.89 12.58
CA ASP A 33 15.78 13.55 12.94
C ASP A 33 15.84 14.97 12.36
N GLU A 34 15.48 15.08 11.08
CA GLU A 34 15.40 16.34 10.35
C GLU A 34 14.13 16.36 9.52
N VAL A 35 13.48 17.54 9.43
CA VAL A 35 12.35 17.79 8.54
C VAL A 35 12.68 19.01 7.70
N THR A 36 12.76 18.82 6.40
CA THR A 36 12.94 19.89 5.41
C THR A 36 11.69 20.00 4.55
N ILE A 37 11.27 21.23 4.21
CA ILE A 37 10.08 21.49 3.40
C ILE A 37 10.49 22.36 2.21
N ASP A 38 10.37 21.83 1.01
CA ASP A 38 10.49 22.54 -0.28
C ASP A 38 9.08 22.82 -0.81
N SER A 39 8.64 24.07 -0.73
CA SER A 39 7.29 24.49 -1.10
C SER A 39 7.30 25.91 -1.67
N ASP A 40 6.44 26.15 -2.66
CA ASP A 40 6.18 27.50 -3.19
C ASP A 40 5.38 28.37 -2.21
N TRP A 41 4.76 27.75 -1.21
CA TRP A 41 4.06 28.41 -0.13
C TRP A 41 4.99 28.56 1.06
N ASP A 42 5.12 29.79 1.55
CA ASP A 42 5.55 30.03 2.91
C ASP A 42 4.53 29.33 3.81
N VAL A 43 4.97 28.38 4.63
CA VAL A 43 4.11 27.65 5.58
C VAL A 43 4.21 28.32 6.94
N PRO A 44 3.44 29.38 7.24
CA PRO A 44 3.23 29.75 8.62
C PRO A 44 2.33 28.68 9.25
N LEU A 45 2.94 27.81 10.06
CA LEU A 45 2.28 26.89 10.98
C LEU A 45 1.17 27.48 11.92
N PRO A 46 1.06 28.79 12.24
CA PRO A 46 0.15 29.25 13.30
C PRO A 46 -1.33 29.49 12.93
N ALA A 47 -1.80 29.22 11.70
CA ALA A 47 -3.18 29.53 11.31
C ALA A 47 -4.13 28.31 11.21
N MET A 48 -3.69 27.12 11.61
CA MET A 48 -4.53 25.93 11.57
C MET A 48 -5.54 25.93 12.74
N PRO A 49 -6.81 25.56 12.51
CA PRO A 49 -7.74 25.33 13.59
C PRO A 49 -7.18 24.25 14.55
N PRO A 50 -7.49 24.36 15.86
CA PRO A 50 -7.03 23.40 16.83
C PRO A 50 -7.43 21.97 16.40
N PRO A 51 -6.58 20.97 16.67
CA PRO A 51 -6.84 19.59 16.29
C PRO A 51 -8.18 19.11 16.88
N GLY A 52 -9.04 18.55 16.03
CA GLY A 52 -10.31 17.99 16.44
C GLY A 52 -10.18 16.58 17.01
N PRO A 53 -11.29 16.00 17.49
CA PRO A 53 -11.28 14.73 18.21
C PRO A 53 -10.85 13.53 17.35
N HIS A 54 -11.15 13.53 16.04
CA HIS A 54 -10.77 12.42 15.17
C HIS A 54 -9.27 12.39 14.93
N TYR A 55 -8.68 13.56 14.65
CA TYR A 55 -7.24 13.67 14.49
C TYR A 55 -6.49 13.35 15.78
N LEU A 56 -6.93 13.89 16.93
CA LEU A 56 -6.31 13.62 18.22
C LEU A 56 -6.24 12.11 18.53
N LYS A 57 -7.35 11.39 18.31
CA LYS A 57 -7.40 9.94 18.52
C LYS A 57 -6.43 9.18 17.60
N ALA A 58 -6.34 9.58 16.34
CA ALA A 58 -5.41 8.99 15.38
C ALA A 58 -3.95 9.27 15.76
N ARG A 59 -3.63 10.52 16.11
CA ARG A 59 -2.31 10.98 16.56
C ARG A 59 -1.84 10.25 17.80
N ASP A 60 -2.69 10.13 18.82
CA ASP A 60 -2.32 9.46 20.07
C ASP A 60 -2.10 7.95 19.86
N ARG A 61 -2.76 7.34 18.87
CA ARG A 61 -2.48 5.96 18.45
C ARG A 61 -1.14 5.87 17.72
N ALA A 62 -0.87 6.76 16.77
CA ALA A 62 0.39 6.82 16.03
C ALA A 62 1.59 7.03 16.97
N MET A 63 1.49 7.96 17.92
CA MET A 63 2.54 8.24 18.91
C MET A 63 2.84 7.04 19.81
N ARG A 64 1.82 6.27 20.21
CA ARG A 64 2.04 5.03 20.97
C ARG A 64 2.77 3.97 20.16
N PHE A 65 2.45 3.87 18.87
CA PHE A 65 3.15 2.95 17.96
C PHE A 65 4.61 3.36 17.74
N ILE A 66 4.86 4.65 17.45
CA ILE A 66 6.22 5.18 17.22
C ILE A 66 7.10 5.01 18.46
N LYS A 67 6.57 5.26 19.68
CA LYS A 67 7.32 5.07 20.92
C LYS A 67 7.82 3.63 21.14
N GLY A 68 7.27 2.65 20.44
CA GLY A 68 7.73 1.27 20.47
C GLY A 68 8.94 0.99 19.55
N GLY A 69 9.32 1.93 18.69
CA GLY A 69 10.45 1.82 17.77
C GLY A 69 11.60 2.77 18.13
N GLU A 70 12.83 2.35 17.86
CA GLU A 70 14.04 3.17 18.02
C GLU A 70 14.49 3.83 16.71
N ASP A 71 13.86 3.48 15.58
CA ASP A 71 14.21 3.99 14.26
C ASP A 71 13.76 5.46 14.12
N ARG A 72 14.71 6.33 13.81
CA ARG A 72 14.48 7.72 13.39
C ARG A 72 14.88 7.88 11.94
N ILE A 73 14.17 8.74 11.21
CA ILE A 73 14.39 8.98 9.78
C ILE A 73 14.46 10.46 9.47
N SER A 74 15.15 10.84 8.41
CA SER A 74 15.08 12.21 7.88
C SER A 74 13.95 12.31 6.88
N LEU A 75 13.16 13.39 6.96
CA LEU A 75 12.02 13.62 6.09
C LEU A 75 12.23 14.88 5.23
N HIS A 76 11.96 14.75 3.95
CA HIS A 76 11.90 15.87 3.03
C HIS A 76 10.49 15.96 2.43
N VAL A 77 9.81 17.09 2.60
CA VAL A 77 8.48 17.32 2.04
C VAL A 77 8.61 18.21 0.81
N VAL A 78 8.16 17.72 -0.34
CA VAL A 78 8.19 18.46 -1.61
C VAL A 78 6.77 18.77 -2.04
N GLN A 79 6.45 20.04 -2.21
CA GLN A 79 5.21 20.48 -2.83
C GLN A 79 5.43 20.75 -4.32
N ALA A 80 4.46 20.35 -5.14
CA ALA A 80 4.45 20.69 -6.56
C ALA A 80 3.02 20.88 -7.08
N PRO A 81 2.79 21.78 -8.06
CA PRO A 81 1.47 22.00 -8.62
C PRO A 81 1.01 20.92 -9.62
N SER A 82 1.88 19.96 -9.96
CA SER A 82 1.62 18.87 -10.92
C SER A 82 2.69 17.77 -10.83
N LEU A 83 2.38 16.55 -11.31
CA LEU A 83 3.34 15.43 -11.37
C LEU A 83 4.65 15.75 -12.12
N PRO A 84 4.65 16.39 -13.32
CA PRO A 84 5.91 16.73 -14.01
C PRO A 84 6.81 17.67 -13.19
N ASN A 85 6.23 18.74 -12.61
CA ASN A 85 6.97 19.64 -11.72
C ASN A 85 7.54 18.92 -10.48
N ALA A 86 6.83 17.91 -9.95
CA ALA A 86 7.34 17.12 -8.84
C ALA A 86 8.60 16.35 -9.22
N VAL A 87 8.64 15.75 -10.43
CA VAL A 87 9.83 15.06 -10.95
C VAL A 87 11.03 16.00 -11.02
N ASP A 88 10.85 17.21 -11.57
CA ASP A 88 11.93 18.18 -11.69
C ASP A 88 12.48 18.64 -10.33
N ARG A 89 11.61 18.88 -9.35
CA ARG A 89 12.02 19.21 -7.97
C ARG A 89 12.80 18.06 -7.33
N LEU A 90 12.29 16.84 -7.39
CA LEU A 90 12.95 15.67 -6.79
C LEU A 90 14.31 15.36 -7.41
N ALA A 91 14.41 15.50 -8.73
CA ALA A 91 15.68 15.32 -9.44
C ALA A 91 16.73 16.38 -9.04
N SER A 92 16.31 17.57 -8.59
CA SER A 92 17.22 18.61 -8.12
C SER A 92 17.80 18.32 -6.72
N VAL A 93 17.04 17.62 -5.87
CA VAL A 93 17.38 17.31 -4.47
C VAL A 93 18.42 16.20 -4.37
N GLN A 94 18.40 15.22 -5.29
CA GLN A 94 19.31 14.07 -5.31
C GLN A 94 20.82 14.38 -5.47
N ARG A 95 21.22 15.65 -5.54
CA ARG A 95 22.64 16.02 -5.66
C ARG A 95 23.44 15.84 -4.36
N ASN A 96 22.78 15.64 -3.21
CA ASN A 96 23.43 15.30 -1.94
C ASN A 96 23.41 13.78 -1.70
N ARG A 97 24.53 13.27 -1.17
CA ARG A 97 24.96 11.85 -1.18
C ARG A 97 24.17 10.87 -0.29
N ASP A 98 23.01 11.26 0.22
CA ASP A 98 22.20 10.40 1.07
C ASP A 98 21.27 9.51 0.23
N VAL A 99 20.89 8.36 0.79
CA VAL A 99 19.95 7.45 0.13
C VAL A 99 18.56 8.10 0.20
N HIS A 100 18.25 8.89 -0.83
CA HIS A 100 16.97 9.56 -0.99
C HIS A 100 15.96 8.63 -1.66
N HIS A 101 14.88 8.32 -0.94
CA HIS A 101 13.74 7.58 -1.48
C HIS A 101 12.51 8.47 -1.53
N VAL A 102 11.85 8.54 -2.68
CA VAL A 102 10.45 8.98 -2.73
C VAL A 102 9.60 7.93 -2.01
N GLY A 103 9.08 8.28 -0.85
CA GLY A 103 8.30 7.39 0.01
C GLY A 103 6.82 7.41 -0.32
N MET A 104 6.20 8.56 -0.11
CA MET A 104 4.75 8.73 -0.21
C MET A 104 4.40 9.87 -1.16
N ALA A 105 3.43 9.64 -2.05
CA ALA A 105 2.88 10.67 -2.94
C ALA A 105 1.41 10.91 -2.60
N TYR A 106 1.09 12.14 -2.21
CA TYR A 106 -0.28 12.65 -2.09
C TYR A 106 -0.62 13.47 -3.33
N VAL A 107 -1.60 13.01 -4.11
CA VAL A 107 -2.02 13.68 -5.35
C VAL A 107 -3.43 14.23 -5.18
N ASP A 108 -3.55 15.54 -5.26
CA ASP A 108 -4.82 16.24 -5.16
C ASP A 108 -5.41 16.50 -6.55
N TYR A 109 -6.36 15.65 -6.92
CA TYR A 109 -7.23 15.79 -8.09
C TYR A 109 -8.66 16.18 -7.70
N SER A 110 -8.86 16.76 -6.52
CA SER A 110 -10.17 17.23 -6.05
C SER A 110 -10.63 18.52 -6.75
N GLY A 111 -9.68 19.32 -7.24
CA GLY A 111 -9.94 20.62 -7.82
C GLY A 111 -10.62 20.57 -9.21
N PRO A 112 -11.22 21.69 -9.66
CA PRO A 112 -11.97 21.75 -10.91
C PRO A 112 -11.12 21.45 -12.15
N TYR A 113 -9.80 21.66 -12.08
CA TYR A 113 -8.85 21.34 -13.17
C TYR A 113 -8.71 19.84 -13.46
N HIS A 114 -9.15 18.99 -12.52
CA HIS A 114 -9.04 17.54 -12.61
C HIS A 114 -10.41 16.85 -12.51
N ALA A 115 -11.49 17.63 -12.52
CA ALA A 115 -12.84 17.10 -12.58
C ALA A 115 -12.95 16.17 -13.80
N GLU A 116 -13.56 15.00 -13.60
CA GLU A 116 -13.82 13.99 -14.65
C GLU A 116 -12.63 13.10 -15.08
N ARG A 117 -11.45 13.19 -14.45
CA ARG A 117 -10.38 12.22 -14.73
C ARG A 117 -10.81 10.80 -14.38
N SER A 118 -10.79 9.91 -15.38
CA SER A 118 -11.06 8.50 -15.20
C SER A 118 -9.91 7.79 -14.48
N ILE A 119 -10.20 6.65 -13.84
CA ILE A 119 -9.20 5.84 -13.14
C ILE A 119 -8.05 5.43 -14.07
N ALA A 120 -8.36 5.08 -15.33
CA ALA A 120 -7.36 4.70 -16.33
C ALA A 120 -6.41 5.85 -16.70
N GLU A 121 -6.90 7.10 -16.70
CA GLU A 121 -6.06 8.27 -16.93
C GLU A 121 -5.13 8.51 -15.75
N ILE A 122 -5.64 8.38 -14.53
CA ILE A 122 -4.84 8.52 -13.30
C ILE A 122 -3.75 7.47 -13.23
N ASP A 123 -4.07 6.19 -13.49
CA ASP A 123 -3.08 5.11 -13.53
C ASP A 123 -1.99 5.37 -14.59
N ARG A 124 -2.36 5.95 -15.74
CA ARG A 124 -1.39 6.34 -16.77
C ARG A 124 -0.50 7.50 -16.30
N ASP A 125 -1.08 8.55 -15.73
CA ASP A 125 -0.30 9.69 -15.21
C ASP A 125 0.71 9.24 -14.14
N LEU A 126 0.28 8.36 -13.23
CA LEU A 126 1.14 7.83 -12.18
C LEU A 126 2.24 6.91 -12.76
N ARG A 127 1.92 6.09 -13.76
CA ARG A 127 2.90 5.26 -14.46
C ARG A 127 3.97 6.11 -15.13
N ASP A 128 3.55 7.18 -15.82
CA ASP A 128 4.45 8.11 -16.49
C ASP A 128 5.32 8.88 -15.47
N PHE A 129 4.72 9.28 -14.35
CA PHE A 129 5.44 9.89 -13.23
C PHE A 129 6.55 8.97 -12.67
N TYR A 130 6.24 7.72 -12.32
CA TYR A 130 7.24 6.78 -11.81
C TYR A 130 8.27 6.38 -12.87
N ALA A 131 7.89 6.34 -14.16
CA ALA A 131 8.84 6.15 -15.25
C ALA A 131 9.84 7.31 -15.36
N ALA A 132 9.35 8.55 -15.30
CA ALA A 132 10.20 9.74 -15.33
C ALA A 132 11.15 9.81 -14.12
N LEU A 133 10.69 9.43 -12.92
CA LEU A 133 11.58 9.29 -11.75
C LEU A 133 12.70 8.30 -12.00
N ARG A 134 12.39 7.11 -12.56
CA ARG A 134 13.40 6.10 -12.90
C ARG A 134 14.42 6.60 -13.91
N GLU A 135 13.97 7.27 -14.98
CA GLU A 135 14.86 7.86 -16.00
C GLU A 135 15.82 8.89 -15.39
N ARG A 136 15.36 9.63 -14.39
CA ARG A 136 16.16 10.61 -13.64
C ARG A 136 16.97 9.98 -12.50
N HIS A 137 16.95 8.66 -12.35
CA HIS A 137 17.62 7.91 -11.28
C HIS A 137 17.12 8.28 -9.86
N VAL A 138 15.88 8.75 -9.77
CA VAL A 138 15.17 8.99 -8.50
C VAL A 138 14.58 7.68 -7.99
N THR A 139 15.11 7.17 -6.89
CA THR A 139 14.58 5.95 -6.26
C THR A 139 13.24 6.24 -5.61
N ALA A 140 12.23 5.42 -5.89
CA ALA A 140 10.89 5.56 -5.33
C ALA A 140 10.34 4.22 -4.84
N PHE A 141 9.51 4.28 -3.80
CA PHE A 141 8.61 3.20 -3.45
C PHE A 141 7.43 3.25 -4.44
N GLU A 142 7.27 2.20 -5.25
CA GLU A 142 6.15 2.06 -6.19
C GLU A 142 5.27 0.89 -5.73
N THR A 143 4.55 1.10 -4.62
CA THR A 143 3.62 0.13 -4.03
C THR A 143 2.21 0.69 -4.00
N PRO A 144 1.16 -0.16 -3.92
CA PRO A 144 -0.21 0.32 -3.74
C PRO A 144 -0.41 1.19 -2.49
N SER A 145 0.50 1.13 -1.50
CA SER A 145 0.47 1.97 -0.28
C SER A 145 1.28 3.26 -0.37
N SER A 146 2.05 3.47 -1.44
CA SER A 146 2.96 4.61 -1.61
C SER A 146 2.33 5.82 -2.30
N THR A 147 1.12 5.66 -2.86
CA THR A 147 0.43 6.74 -3.58
C THR A 147 -1.03 6.82 -3.16
N ALA A 148 -1.46 7.99 -2.71
CA ALA A 148 -2.85 8.29 -2.41
C ALA A 148 -3.35 9.45 -3.29
N VAL A 149 -4.46 9.20 -3.99
CA VAL A 149 -5.09 10.15 -4.91
C VAL A 149 -6.41 10.62 -4.32
N PHE A 150 -6.51 11.92 -4.04
CA PHE A 150 -7.70 12.58 -3.52
C PHE A 150 -8.54 13.10 -4.69
N GLN A 151 -9.82 12.73 -4.69
CA GLN A 151 -10.79 13.05 -5.74
C GLN A 151 -12.04 13.68 -5.15
N PRO A 152 -12.85 14.41 -5.93
CA PRO A 152 -14.15 14.84 -5.47
C PRO A 152 -15.07 13.63 -5.27
N GLN A 153 -16.08 13.76 -4.41
CA GLN A 153 -17.08 12.71 -4.24
C GLN A 153 -17.88 12.56 -5.54
N GLN A 154 -17.66 11.46 -6.25
CA GLN A 154 -18.43 11.11 -7.45
C GLN A 154 -19.32 9.90 -7.14
N PRO A 155 -20.62 9.96 -7.47
CA PRO A 155 -21.52 8.82 -7.37
C PRO A 155 -21.23 7.86 -8.53
N LEU A 156 -20.16 7.08 -8.42
CA LEU A 156 -19.97 5.93 -9.29
C LEU A 156 -20.73 4.75 -8.69
N PRO A 157 -21.70 4.13 -9.42
CA PRO A 157 -22.44 2.99 -8.90
C PRO A 157 -21.60 1.70 -8.83
N TYR A 158 -20.35 1.74 -9.29
CA TYR A 158 -19.42 0.63 -9.30
C TYR A 158 -17.99 1.12 -9.01
N GLN A 159 -17.15 0.20 -8.52
CA GLN A 159 -15.73 0.45 -8.30
C GLN A 159 -14.92 -0.19 -9.43
N VAL A 160 -14.03 0.59 -10.05
CA VAL A 160 -13.12 0.09 -11.10
C VAL A 160 -11.87 -0.47 -10.42
N HIS A 161 -11.55 -1.73 -10.73
CA HIS A 161 -10.36 -2.45 -10.25
C HIS A 161 -9.64 -3.09 -11.45
N PRO A 162 -8.31 -3.30 -11.38
CA PRO A 162 -7.41 -2.94 -10.27
C PRO A 162 -7.00 -1.45 -10.30
N MET A 163 -6.69 -0.89 -9.13
CA MET A 163 -6.05 0.43 -9.00
C MET A 163 -4.65 0.24 -8.40
N ASN A 164 -3.66 0.94 -8.93
CA ASN A 164 -2.29 0.90 -8.37
C ASN A 164 -2.03 1.98 -7.32
N PHE A 165 -3.09 2.61 -6.79
CA PHE A 165 -3.05 3.69 -5.83
C PHE A 165 -4.22 3.63 -4.85
N ILE A 166 -4.09 4.28 -3.70
CA ILE A 166 -5.18 4.46 -2.73
C ILE A 166 -6.07 5.59 -3.22
N ARG A 167 -7.33 5.27 -3.53
CA ARG A 167 -8.33 6.28 -3.86
C ARG A 167 -8.92 6.86 -2.58
N CYS A 168 -8.88 8.18 -2.45
CA CYS A 168 -9.47 8.93 -1.35
C CYS A 168 -10.51 9.93 -1.88
N VAL A 169 -11.61 10.11 -1.17
CA VAL A 169 -12.49 11.27 -1.37
C VAL A 169 -11.94 12.39 -0.50
N LEU A 170 -11.75 13.59 -1.06
CA LEU A 170 -11.28 14.72 -0.26
C LEU A 170 -12.34 15.08 0.81
N PRO A 171 -12.02 14.97 2.12
CA PRO A 171 -12.93 15.37 3.17
C PRO A 171 -13.13 16.89 3.17
N SER A 172 -14.37 17.33 3.40
CA SER A 172 -14.68 18.75 3.60
C SER A 172 -14.29 19.24 5.00
N ASP A 173 -14.16 18.33 5.97
CA ASP A 173 -13.78 18.63 7.35
C ASP A 173 -12.26 18.54 7.52
N PRO A 174 -11.58 19.64 7.94
CA PRO A 174 -10.14 19.64 8.20
C PRO A 174 -9.68 18.62 9.25
N ASP A 175 -10.51 18.30 10.27
CA ASP A 175 -10.16 17.29 11.28
C ASP A 175 -10.03 15.89 10.64
N ILE A 176 -10.98 15.56 9.76
CA ILE A 176 -11.01 14.29 9.04
C ILE A 176 -9.85 14.23 8.04
N LEU A 177 -9.57 15.31 7.30
CA LEU A 177 -8.44 15.37 6.36
C LEU A 177 -7.10 15.11 7.07
N ARG A 178 -6.85 15.77 8.21
CA ARG A 178 -5.62 15.55 8.99
C ARG A 178 -5.53 14.10 9.49
N ALA A 179 -6.63 13.55 9.99
CA ALA A 179 -6.67 12.16 10.45
C ALA A 179 -6.36 11.19 9.31
N GLN A 180 -6.94 11.41 8.12
CA GLN A 180 -6.71 10.58 6.94
C GLN A 180 -5.27 10.65 6.45
N LEU A 181 -4.69 11.85 6.33
CA LEU A 181 -3.29 12.03 5.92
C LEU A 181 -2.32 11.35 6.89
N LEU A 182 -2.57 11.46 8.20
CA LEU A 182 -1.80 10.76 9.23
C LEU A 182 -1.90 9.24 9.07
N CYS A 183 -3.11 8.69 8.92
CA CYS A 183 -3.29 7.24 8.75
C CYS A 183 -2.54 6.75 7.51
N LEU A 184 -2.67 7.44 6.38
CA LEU A 184 -1.96 7.10 5.14
C LEU A 184 -0.43 7.12 5.32
N TRP A 185 0.10 8.13 6.02
CA TRP A 185 1.53 8.20 6.34
C TRP A 185 1.97 7.05 7.24
N MET A 186 1.23 6.76 8.29
CA MET A 186 1.56 5.69 9.24
C MET A 186 1.49 4.30 8.60
N ASP A 187 0.51 4.07 7.72
CA ASP A 187 0.39 2.83 6.95
C ASP A 187 1.60 2.66 6.02
N PHE A 188 2.00 3.74 5.32
CA PHE A 188 3.22 3.72 4.51
C PHE A 188 4.48 3.46 5.36
N TYR A 189 4.64 4.19 6.46
CA TYR A 189 5.78 4.09 7.37
C TYR A 189 5.93 2.65 7.89
N GLU A 190 4.83 2.05 8.34
CA GLU A 190 4.86 0.67 8.78
C GLU A 190 5.22 -0.29 7.64
N LEU A 191 4.50 -0.22 6.52
CA LEU A 191 4.61 -1.21 5.45
C LEU A 191 5.96 -1.12 4.74
N SER A 192 6.54 0.07 4.63
CA SER A 192 7.69 0.30 3.76
C SER A 192 8.99 0.51 4.53
N LEU A 193 8.94 1.11 5.72
CA LEU A 193 10.15 1.50 6.47
C LEU A 193 10.39 0.61 7.69
N VAL A 194 9.33 0.29 8.46
CA VAL A 194 9.43 -0.66 9.58
C VAL A 194 9.50 -2.09 9.05
N ASN A 195 8.63 -2.44 8.11
CA ASN A 195 8.65 -3.72 7.41
C ASN A 195 9.64 -3.69 6.24
N ARG A 196 10.95 -3.64 6.56
CA ARG A 196 12.10 -3.61 5.61
C ARG A 196 12.15 -4.76 4.59
N ARG A 197 11.16 -5.66 4.56
CA ARG A 197 10.96 -6.68 3.54
C ARG A 197 10.35 -6.11 2.25
N ILE A 198 9.69 -4.94 2.30
CA ILE A 198 9.19 -4.22 1.12
C ILE A 198 10.30 -3.28 0.66
N ARG A 199 11.18 -3.74 -0.23
CA ARG A 199 12.29 -2.93 -0.75
C ARG A 199 11.78 -1.84 -1.71
N ALA A 200 12.28 -0.62 -1.54
CA ALA A 200 12.19 0.45 -2.54
C ALA A 200 12.99 0.06 -3.78
N GLY A 201 12.50 0.45 -4.96
CA GLY A 201 13.27 0.37 -6.19
C GLY A 201 13.56 -1.06 -6.65
N ASP A 202 12.59 -1.64 -7.35
CA ASP A 202 12.79 -1.92 -8.77
C ASP A 202 11.53 -2.58 -9.32
N ARG A 203 10.90 -1.92 -10.29
CA ARG A 203 9.97 -2.57 -11.22
C ARG A 203 10.74 -3.42 -12.26
N ALA A 204 12.00 -3.77 -11.99
CA ALA A 204 12.74 -4.76 -12.76
C ALA A 204 12.18 -6.15 -12.46
N LYS A 205 10.91 -6.36 -12.85
CA LYS A 205 10.00 -7.44 -12.46
C LYS A 205 9.80 -7.50 -10.93
N PRO A 206 8.56 -7.54 -10.41
CA PRO A 206 8.36 -7.93 -9.03
C PRO A 206 8.88 -9.37 -8.84
N THR A 207 10.16 -9.51 -8.46
CA THR A 207 10.78 -10.82 -8.26
C THR A 207 10.50 -11.24 -6.82
N SER A 208 9.68 -12.26 -6.66
CA SER A 208 9.53 -12.96 -5.39
C SER A 208 10.17 -14.32 -5.56
N ALA A 209 11.27 -14.57 -4.85
CA ALA A 209 11.90 -15.89 -4.84
C ALA A 209 10.89 -16.99 -4.48
N LEU A 210 9.90 -16.67 -3.62
CA LEU A 210 8.82 -17.59 -3.29
C LEU A 210 7.90 -17.85 -4.50
N ALA A 211 7.53 -16.81 -5.25
CA ALA A 211 6.71 -16.97 -6.45
C ALA A 211 7.45 -17.80 -7.52
N ASP A 212 8.73 -17.51 -7.74
CA ASP A 212 9.56 -18.25 -8.69
C ASP A 212 9.71 -19.72 -8.30
N LEU A 213 10.02 -20.00 -7.02
CA LEU A 213 10.18 -21.38 -6.54
C LEU A 213 8.88 -22.18 -6.62
N ILE A 214 7.76 -21.61 -6.17
CA ILE A 214 6.46 -22.29 -6.22
C ILE A 214 6.00 -22.46 -7.66
N GLY A 215 6.12 -21.41 -8.49
CA GLY A 215 5.75 -21.47 -9.89
C GLY A 215 6.56 -22.52 -10.65
N ASN A 216 7.88 -22.54 -10.49
CA ASN A 216 8.75 -23.55 -11.13
C ASN A 216 8.43 -24.96 -10.64
N PHE A 217 8.24 -25.14 -9.33
CA PHE A 217 7.84 -26.43 -8.77
C PHE A 217 6.52 -26.93 -9.36
N LEU A 218 5.51 -26.07 -9.47
CA LEU A 218 4.22 -26.44 -10.05
C LEU A 218 4.33 -26.72 -11.55
N ASP A 219 5.08 -25.91 -12.30
CA ASP A 219 5.33 -26.13 -13.72
C ASP A 219 5.95 -27.51 -13.98
N GLU A 220 7.00 -27.87 -13.24
CA GLU A 220 7.67 -29.16 -13.35
C GLU A 220 6.75 -30.35 -13.00
N ARG A 221 5.84 -30.17 -12.06
CA ARG A 221 4.98 -31.26 -11.52
C ARG A 221 3.66 -31.41 -12.24
N THR A 222 3.19 -30.36 -12.90
CA THR A 222 1.83 -30.27 -13.45
C THR A 222 1.82 -29.96 -14.93
N ASP A 223 3.00 -29.82 -15.57
CA ASP A 223 3.13 -29.35 -16.95
C ASP A 223 2.36 -28.02 -17.14
N ARG A 224 2.63 -27.08 -16.21
CA ARG A 224 1.96 -25.75 -16.11
C ARG A 224 0.46 -25.79 -15.86
N ARG A 225 -0.12 -26.94 -15.51
CA ARG A 225 -1.55 -27.06 -15.19
C ARG A 225 -1.83 -26.77 -13.72
N TRP A 226 -1.72 -25.50 -13.34
CA TRP A 226 -2.14 -25.00 -12.03
C TRP A 226 -2.88 -23.66 -12.18
N THR A 227 -3.46 -23.13 -11.10
CA THR A 227 -4.18 -21.84 -11.12
C THR A 227 -3.70 -20.92 -10.01
N LEU A 228 -3.61 -19.63 -10.29
CA LEU A 228 -3.40 -18.59 -9.27
C LEU A 228 -4.76 -18.06 -8.79
N GLN A 229 -4.92 -17.91 -7.49
CA GLN A 229 -6.12 -17.37 -6.88
C GLN A 229 -5.74 -16.41 -5.76
N TYR A 230 -6.36 -15.23 -5.67
CA TYR A 230 -5.99 -14.31 -4.60
C TYR A 230 -7.09 -13.33 -4.19
N TYR A 231 -6.96 -12.84 -2.95
CA TYR A 231 -7.73 -11.73 -2.40
C TYR A 231 -6.77 -10.58 -2.13
N THR A 232 -7.15 -9.37 -2.51
CA THR A 232 -6.26 -8.21 -2.45
C THR A 232 -5.97 -7.80 -1.00
N GLY A 233 -4.70 -7.57 -0.68
CA GLY A 233 -4.30 -6.98 0.60
C GLY A 233 -2.91 -6.37 0.53
N SER A 234 -2.69 -5.30 1.29
CA SER A 234 -1.46 -4.49 1.21
C SER A 234 -0.19 -5.32 1.49
N LEU A 235 -0.24 -6.23 2.46
CA LEU A 235 0.90 -7.10 2.82
C LEU A 235 1.30 -8.11 1.75
N VAL A 236 0.34 -8.59 0.97
CA VAL A 236 0.55 -9.61 -0.07
C VAL A 236 0.66 -9.02 -1.47
N SER A 237 0.48 -7.69 -1.61
CA SER A 237 0.42 -7.00 -2.89
C SER A 237 1.64 -7.23 -3.80
N SER A 238 2.84 -7.22 -3.22
CA SER A 238 4.09 -7.49 -3.97
C SER A 238 4.17 -8.94 -4.44
N LEU A 239 3.74 -9.90 -3.59
CA LEU A 239 3.69 -11.32 -3.94
C LEU A 239 2.63 -11.60 -5.01
N ILE A 240 1.46 -10.98 -4.90
CA ILE A 240 0.40 -11.07 -5.92
C ILE A 240 0.95 -10.55 -7.24
N SER A 241 1.56 -9.36 -7.26
CA SER A 241 2.12 -8.76 -8.49
C SER A 241 3.18 -9.67 -9.15
N ALA A 242 4.02 -10.32 -8.34
CA ALA A 242 5.00 -11.31 -8.81
C ALA A 242 4.32 -12.53 -9.46
N PHE A 243 3.33 -13.10 -8.79
CA PHE A 243 2.57 -14.23 -9.32
C PHE A 243 1.72 -13.88 -10.55
N GLU A 244 1.18 -12.67 -10.64
CA GLU A 244 0.44 -12.21 -11.82
C GLU A 244 1.35 -12.08 -13.04
N THR A 245 2.55 -11.50 -12.85
CA THR A 245 3.56 -11.43 -13.92
C THR A 245 3.95 -12.84 -14.37
N LEU A 246 4.20 -13.74 -13.41
CA LEU A 246 4.54 -15.14 -13.67
C LEU A 246 3.40 -15.89 -14.38
N ALA A 247 2.15 -15.63 -14.00
CA ALA A 247 0.98 -16.25 -14.59
C ALA A 247 0.73 -15.76 -16.02
N GLU A 248 0.90 -14.46 -16.27
CA GLU A 248 0.82 -13.87 -17.61
C GLU A 248 1.89 -14.46 -18.55
N GLU A 249 3.15 -14.54 -18.10
CA GLU A 249 4.25 -15.12 -18.88
C GLU A 249 4.03 -16.60 -19.22
N ARG A 250 3.30 -17.34 -18.37
CA ARG A 250 3.12 -18.80 -18.47
C ARG A 250 1.75 -19.22 -19.01
N GLY A 251 0.82 -18.29 -19.18
CA GLY A 251 -0.57 -18.60 -19.55
C GLY A 251 -1.36 -19.31 -18.44
N VAL A 252 -0.99 -19.08 -17.18
CA VAL A 252 -1.66 -19.69 -16.02
C VAL A 252 -2.96 -18.91 -15.71
N PRO A 253 -4.10 -19.58 -15.53
CA PRO A 253 -5.35 -18.92 -15.17
C PRO A 253 -5.28 -18.23 -13.81
N VAL A 254 -5.84 -17.02 -13.73
CA VAL A 254 -5.90 -16.21 -12.52
C VAL A 254 -7.35 -15.98 -12.11
N LEU A 255 -7.70 -16.34 -10.86
CA LEU A 255 -9.00 -16.07 -10.25
C LEU A 255 -8.86 -15.00 -9.16
N ARG A 256 -9.59 -13.90 -9.31
CA ARG A 256 -9.74 -12.87 -8.28
C ARG A 256 -11.07 -13.07 -7.57
N GLY A 257 -11.03 -13.44 -6.30
CA GLY A 257 -12.23 -13.68 -5.49
C GLY A 257 -12.61 -12.43 -4.69
N PRO A 258 -13.92 -12.17 -4.44
CA PRO A 258 -14.36 -11.09 -3.56
C PRO A 258 -14.16 -11.37 -2.06
N SER A 259 -13.81 -12.60 -1.68
CA SER A 259 -13.48 -13.00 -0.30
C SER A 259 -12.65 -14.29 -0.28
N GLU A 260 -11.99 -14.56 0.84
CA GLU A 260 -11.22 -15.79 1.06
C GLU A 260 -12.07 -17.05 0.87
N HIS A 261 -13.33 -17.03 1.32
CA HIS A 261 -14.29 -18.12 1.10
C HIS A 261 -14.48 -18.42 -0.40
N SER A 262 -14.67 -17.38 -1.21
CA SER A 262 -14.85 -17.54 -2.66
C SER A 262 -13.62 -18.15 -3.33
N LEU A 263 -12.42 -17.83 -2.86
CA LEU A 263 -11.17 -18.42 -3.36
C LEU A 263 -11.08 -19.89 -3.02
N ALA A 264 -11.33 -20.28 -1.77
CA ALA A 264 -11.27 -21.70 -1.43
C ALA A 264 -12.35 -22.52 -2.16
N CYS A 265 -13.55 -21.96 -2.39
CA CYS A 265 -14.54 -22.58 -3.27
C CYS A 265 -14.03 -22.71 -4.72
N GLY A 266 -13.36 -21.68 -5.25
CA GLY A 266 -12.72 -21.70 -6.56
C GLY A 266 -11.62 -22.77 -6.67
N ALA A 267 -10.75 -22.89 -5.68
CA ALA A 267 -9.73 -23.93 -5.57
C ALA A 267 -10.33 -25.34 -5.52
N MET A 268 -11.37 -25.53 -4.73
CA MET A 268 -12.07 -26.82 -4.63
C MET A 268 -12.72 -27.20 -5.96
N ALA A 269 -13.45 -26.28 -6.61
CA ALA A 269 -14.08 -26.51 -7.89
C ALA A 269 -13.04 -26.83 -8.98
N ASN A 270 -11.94 -26.06 -9.02
CA ASN A 270 -10.84 -26.28 -9.95
C ASN A 270 -10.20 -27.67 -9.78
N TRP A 271 -10.00 -28.10 -8.53
CA TRP A 271 -9.47 -29.42 -8.23
C TRP A 271 -10.43 -30.54 -8.65
N GLN A 272 -11.72 -30.43 -8.30
CA GLN A 272 -12.70 -31.47 -8.61
C GLN A 272 -13.01 -31.60 -10.10
N LEU A 273 -12.94 -30.50 -10.85
CA LEU A 273 -13.26 -30.49 -12.28
C LEU A 273 -12.05 -30.80 -13.17
N TYR A 274 -10.87 -30.28 -12.80
CA TYR A 274 -9.70 -30.28 -13.68
C TYR A 274 -8.48 -30.98 -13.09
N GLU A 275 -8.55 -31.39 -11.81
CA GLU A 275 -7.42 -31.93 -11.04
C GLU A 275 -6.19 -31.03 -11.06
N MET A 276 -6.43 -29.72 -11.18
CA MET A 276 -5.39 -28.70 -11.23
C MET A 276 -5.11 -28.18 -9.82
N PRO A 277 -3.88 -28.23 -9.32
CA PRO A 277 -3.55 -27.60 -8.06
C PRO A 277 -3.64 -26.08 -8.14
N SER A 278 -3.87 -25.44 -6.99
CA SER A 278 -4.00 -23.98 -6.89
C SER A 278 -2.93 -23.36 -6.00
N VAL A 279 -2.54 -22.12 -6.32
CA VAL A 279 -1.86 -21.22 -5.39
C VAL A 279 -2.87 -20.19 -4.95
N THR A 280 -3.21 -20.18 -3.66
CA THR A 280 -4.18 -19.26 -3.08
C THR A 280 -3.48 -18.28 -2.16
N ILE A 281 -3.51 -16.98 -2.48
CA ILE A 281 -2.86 -15.92 -1.70
C ILE A 281 -3.92 -15.12 -0.93
N ILE A 282 -3.80 -15.09 0.40
CA ILE A 282 -4.75 -14.43 1.29
C ILE A 282 -4.05 -13.48 2.27
N THR A 283 -4.79 -12.52 2.80
CA THR A 283 -4.31 -11.53 3.78
C THR A 283 -4.50 -12.05 5.20
N SER A 284 -3.81 -11.46 6.19
CA SER A 284 -3.93 -11.83 7.61
C SER A 284 -5.29 -11.51 8.24
N GLY A 285 -6.09 -10.64 7.61
CA GLY A 285 -7.24 -9.98 8.24
C GLY A 285 -8.52 -10.81 8.34
N MET A 286 -8.69 -11.87 7.54
CA MET A 286 -9.94 -12.65 7.49
C MET A 286 -9.72 -14.17 7.39
N ILE A 287 -8.62 -14.66 7.97
CA ILE A 287 -8.32 -16.12 8.06
C ILE A 287 -9.51 -16.89 8.67
N ASP A 288 -10.27 -16.27 9.57
CA ASP A 288 -11.45 -16.88 10.19
C ASP A 288 -12.55 -17.25 9.19
N GLU A 289 -12.73 -16.45 8.11
CA GLU A 289 -13.67 -16.80 7.01
C GLU A 289 -13.18 -17.99 6.17
N PHE A 290 -11.88 -18.26 6.22
CA PHE A 290 -11.25 -19.35 5.50
C PHE A 290 -11.39 -20.71 6.20
N ARG A 291 -11.64 -20.73 7.52
CA ARG A 291 -11.69 -21.95 8.36
C ARG A 291 -12.67 -23.00 7.84
N GLY A 292 -13.90 -22.60 7.55
CA GLY A 292 -14.93 -23.53 7.05
C GLY A 292 -14.57 -24.12 5.70
N THR A 293 -13.77 -23.42 4.90
CA THR A 293 -13.45 -23.80 3.52
C THR A 293 -12.11 -24.52 3.41
N LEU A 294 -11.17 -24.29 4.33
CA LEU A 294 -9.98 -25.12 4.51
C LEU A 294 -10.36 -26.57 4.82
N ALA A 295 -11.33 -26.78 5.71
CA ALA A 295 -11.85 -28.11 6.01
C ALA A 295 -12.37 -28.80 4.73
N ASN A 296 -13.14 -28.08 3.91
CA ASN A 296 -13.65 -28.59 2.63
C ASN A 296 -12.52 -28.90 1.63
N LEU A 297 -11.48 -28.07 1.55
CA LEU A 297 -10.31 -28.33 0.70
C LEU A 297 -9.55 -29.59 1.15
N CYS A 298 -9.37 -29.77 2.45
CA CYS A 298 -8.76 -30.96 3.03
C CYS A 298 -9.60 -32.22 2.75
N GLU A 299 -10.91 -32.16 2.96
CA GLU A 299 -11.83 -33.26 2.65
C GLU A 299 -11.83 -33.61 1.16
N ALA A 300 -11.85 -32.60 0.28
CA ALA A 300 -11.74 -32.76 -1.16
C ALA A 300 -10.35 -33.23 -1.63
N ARG A 301 -9.37 -33.27 -0.70
CA ARG A 301 -7.95 -33.54 -0.98
C ARG A 301 -7.39 -32.63 -2.08
N ALA A 302 -7.87 -31.39 -2.11
CA ALA A 302 -7.44 -30.40 -3.07
C ALA A 302 -5.95 -30.11 -2.88
N ARG A 303 -5.18 -30.24 -3.96
CA ARG A 303 -3.74 -29.99 -3.92
C ARG A 303 -3.47 -28.53 -4.19
N GLY A 304 -2.50 -27.96 -3.48
CA GLY A 304 -2.14 -26.57 -3.69
C GLY A 304 -1.34 -25.98 -2.55
N PHE A 305 -1.05 -24.70 -2.68
CA PHE A 305 -0.41 -23.89 -1.66
C PHE A 305 -1.37 -22.80 -1.22
N VAL A 306 -1.55 -22.64 0.08
CA VAL A 306 -2.19 -21.46 0.67
C VAL A 306 -1.08 -20.61 1.26
N ILE A 307 -0.96 -19.37 0.78
CA ILE A 307 0.02 -18.41 1.26
C ILE A 307 -0.73 -17.30 1.99
N CYS A 308 -0.49 -17.22 3.29
CA CYS A 308 -1.08 -16.19 4.15
C CYS A 308 0.00 -15.21 4.60
N ALA A 309 -0.31 -13.92 4.61
CA ALA A 309 0.50 -12.97 5.35
C ALA A 309 0.31 -13.18 6.86
N GLU A 310 1.40 -13.15 7.61
CA GLU A 310 1.40 -13.12 9.08
C GLU A 310 2.06 -11.81 9.53
N GLN A 311 1.43 -11.10 10.48
CA GLN A 311 2.02 -9.91 11.10
C GLN A 311 2.58 -10.23 12.49
N LYS A 312 3.63 -9.51 12.89
CA LYS A 312 4.22 -9.67 14.23
C LYS A 312 3.27 -9.10 15.31
N PRO A 313 3.24 -9.66 16.53
CA PRO A 313 2.33 -9.24 17.62
C PRO A 313 2.38 -7.75 18.05
N ALA A 314 3.42 -7.01 17.67
CA ALA A 314 3.66 -5.61 18.08
C ALA A 314 3.51 -4.59 16.93
N GLN A 315 2.97 -5.00 15.79
CA GLN A 315 2.84 -4.16 14.59
C GLN A 315 1.53 -3.35 14.56
N TRP A 316 1.56 -2.23 13.83
CA TRP A 316 0.39 -1.39 13.58
C TRP A 316 -0.62 -2.18 12.74
N TYR A 317 -1.88 -2.06 13.13
CA TYR A 317 -2.94 -2.89 12.58
C TYR A 317 -4.01 -1.99 11.99
N ALA A 318 -4.08 -1.95 10.66
CA ALA A 318 -5.12 -1.22 9.96
C ALA A 318 -6.53 -1.83 10.17
N PHE A 319 -6.65 -3.05 10.72
CA PHE A 319 -7.92 -3.79 10.75
C PHE A 319 -8.12 -4.67 11.99
N GLN A 320 -8.29 -4.09 13.19
CA GLN A 320 -8.58 -4.85 14.43
C GLN A 320 -9.95 -5.54 14.41
N SER A 321 -10.01 -6.74 13.83
CA SER A 321 -11.11 -7.69 14.07
C SER A 321 -10.67 -9.11 14.43
N THR A 322 -9.37 -9.43 14.49
CA THR A 322 -8.91 -10.83 14.60
C THR A 322 -8.06 -11.18 15.83
N ILE A 323 -7.88 -10.25 16.77
CA ILE A 323 -7.30 -10.54 18.10
C ILE A 323 -8.16 -9.84 19.16
N THR A 324 -8.95 -10.61 19.88
CA THR A 324 -9.71 -10.17 21.07
C THR A 324 -9.27 -11.00 22.29
N PRO A 325 -9.61 -10.61 23.52
CA PRO A 325 -9.36 -11.43 24.71
C PRO A 325 -9.97 -12.84 24.63
N GLU A 326 -10.98 -13.01 23.78
CA GLU A 326 -11.72 -14.25 23.57
C GLU A 326 -11.27 -15.05 22.33
N ASN A 327 -10.55 -14.44 21.37
CA ASN A 327 -10.15 -15.09 20.12
C ASN A 327 -8.79 -14.58 19.62
N ASP A 328 -7.85 -15.51 19.36
CA ASP A 328 -6.54 -15.23 18.77
C ASP A 328 -6.38 -15.96 17.44
N SER A 329 -6.58 -15.24 16.33
CA SER A 329 -6.44 -15.77 14.97
C SER A 329 -5.06 -16.37 14.65
N ARG A 330 -4.01 -16.08 15.44
CA ARG A 330 -2.68 -16.69 15.25
C ARG A 330 -2.63 -18.16 15.64
N GLU A 331 -3.45 -18.60 16.60
CA GLU A 331 -3.53 -20.02 16.96
C GLU A 331 -4.06 -20.86 15.79
N MET A 332 -4.83 -20.26 14.89
CA MET A 332 -5.38 -20.91 13.70
C MET A 332 -4.32 -21.22 12.63
N LEU A 333 -3.22 -20.45 12.56
CA LEU A 333 -2.12 -20.71 11.61
C LEU A 333 -1.29 -21.96 11.97
N ARG A 334 -1.50 -22.55 13.16
CA ARG A 334 -0.77 -23.72 13.67
C ARG A 334 -1.53 -25.05 13.52
N ALA A 335 -2.81 -25.02 13.14
CA ALA A 335 -3.68 -26.19 13.03
C ALA A 335 -3.58 -26.84 11.64
#